data_AF-A0A161UVF2-F1
#
_entry.id   AF-A0A161UVF2-F1
#
_cell.length_a   1.000
_cell.length_b   1.000
_cell.length_c   1.000
_cell.angle_alpha   90.00
_cell.angle_beta   90.00
_cell.angle_gamma   90.00
#
_symmetry.space_group_name_H-M   'P 1'
#
loop_
_entity.id
_entity.type
_entity.pdbx_description
1 polymer ?
#
loop_
_entity_poly.entity_id
_entity_poly.type
_entity_poly.pdbx_seq_one_letter_code
_entity_poly.pdbx_strand_id
1 'polypeptide(L)' 'MSTGKGKKRVKNTPVLYNEIKKKRGVMLTDTAWYSVQELAAKNDVSASEYLEVMIRKYCTTEA' A
#
# COMPACT_ATOMS: atom_id res chain seq x y z
N MET A 1 1.92 -15.60 -5.70
CA MET A 1 1.42 -14.33 -5.11
C MET A 1 -0.09 -14.46 -4.88
N SER A 2 -0.54 -14.55 -3.63
CA SER A 2 -1.96 -14.68 -3.30
C SER A 2 -2.69 -13.39 -3.66
N THR A 3 -3.58 -13.46 -4.66
CA THR A 3 -4.27 -12.31 -5.28
C THR A 3 -5.43 -11.76 -4.46
N GLY A 4 -5.66 -12.23 -3.22
CA GLY A 4 -6.74 -11.76 -2.35
C GLY A 4 -8.16 -11.91 -2.93
N LYS A 5 -8.30 -12.59 -4.08
CA LYS A 5 -9.59 -12.85 -4.73
C LYS A 5 -10.43 -13.74 -3.81
N GLY A 6 -11.60 -13.24 -3.40
CA GLY A 6 -12.54 -13.96 -2.54
C GLY A 6 -12.49 -13.62 -1.05
N LYS A 7 -11.58 -12.74 -0.59
CA LYS A 7 -11.55 -12.32 0.82
C LYS A 7 -12.53 -11.16 1.06
N LYS A 8 -13.57 -11.40 1.88
CA LYS A 8 -14.54 -10.37 2.27
C LYS A 8 -13.80 -9.25 3.01
N ARG A 9 -13.77 -8.05 2.41
CA ARG A 9 -13.01 -6.90 2.94
C ARG A 9 -13.70 -6.35 4.19
N VAL A 10 -12.95 -6.23 5.28
CA VAL A 10 -13.37 -5.46 6.47
C VAL A 10 -12.92 -4.01 6.26
N LYS A 11 -13.78 -3.05 6.61
CA LYS A 11 -13.50 -1.62 6.43
C LYS A 11 -12.19 -1.26 7.14
N ASN A 12 -11.27 -0.61 6.41
CA ASN A 12 -9.94 -0.16 6.87
C ASN A 12 -8.88 -1.23 7.13
N THR A 13 -9.10 -2.48 6.71
CA THR A 13 -8.06 -3.53 6.79
C THR A 13 -7.29 -3.61 5.46
N PRO A 14 -5.94 -3.62 5.48
CA PRO A 14 -5.12 -3.86 4.30
C PRO A 14 -5.49 -5.21 3.67
N VAL A 15 -5.31 -5.33 2.35
CA VAL A 15 -5.60 -6.59 1.64
C VAL A 15 -4.48 -7.60 1.90
N LEU A 16 -3.25 -7.10 2.04
CA LEU A 16 -2.04 -7.91 2.15
C LEU A 16 -1.58 -8.13 3.60
N TYR A 17 -2.05 -7.31 4.53
CA TYR A 17 -1.60 -7.31 5.94
C TYR A 17 -2.77 -7.25 6.92
N ASN A 18 -2.59 -7.83 8.10
CA ASN A 18 -3.64 -7.96 9.13
C ASN A 18 -3.74 -6.75 10.08
N GLU A 19 -2.92 -5.70 9.89
CA GLU A 19 -2.85 -4.55 10.78
C GLU A 19 -3.86 -3.46 10.41
N ILE A 20 -4.55 -2.86 11.39
CA ILE A 20 -5.53 -1.79 11.11
C ILE A 20 -4.79 -0.51 10.72
N LYS A 21 -5.13 0.07 9.56
CA LYS A 21 -4.56 1.35 9.11
C LYS A 21 -4.97 2.50 10.04
N LYS A 22 -4.00 3.26 10.51
CA LYS A 22 -4.21 4.55 11.21
C LYS A 22 -3.97 5.70 10.23
N LYS A 23 -4.73 6.79 10.34
CA LYS A 23 -4.49 8.00 9.53
C LYS A 23 -3.12 8.58 9.88
N ARG A 24 -2.25 8.72 8.88
CA ARG A 24 -0.95 9.39 8.96
C ARG A 24 -0.85 10.31 7.73
N GLY A 25 -0.50 11.58 7.93
CA GLY A 25 -0.30 12.53 6.84
C GLY A 25 1.15 12.46 6.34
N VAL A 26 1.33 12.46 5.02
CA VAL A 26 2.65 12.54 4.37
C VAL A 26 2.61 13.73 3.41
N MET A 27 3.60 14.61 3.49
CA MET A 27 3.78 15.69 2.53
C MET A 27 4.65 15.18 1.38
N LEU A 28 4.14 15.27 0.16
CA LEU A 28 4.81 14.85 -1.07
C LEU A 28 4.66 15.95 -2.12
N THR A 29 5.58 16.01 -3.08
CA THR A 29 5.39 16.84 -4.27
C THR A 29 4.29 16.24 -5.15
N ASP A 30 3.60 17.08 -5.93
CA ASP A 30 2.54 16.62 -6.84
C ASP A 30 3.03 15.54 -7.80
N THR A 31 4.25 15.71 -8.34
CA THR A 31 4.89 14.75 -9.24
C THR A 31 5.05 13.37 -8.59
N ALA A 32 5.54 13.34 -7.34
CA ALA A 32 5.72 12.10 -6.60
C ALA A 32 4.38 11.42 -6.29
N TRP A 33 3.36 12.21 -5.94
CA TRP A 33 2.02 11.69 -5.67
C TRP A 33 1.37 11.07 -6.92
N TYR A 34 1.47 11.72 -8.08
CA TYR A 34 0.95 11.15 -9.33
C TYR A 34 1.66 9.84 -9.72
N SER A 35 2.99 9.79 -9.57
CA SER A 35 3.73 8.53 -9.82
C SER A 35 3.28 7.41 -8.89
N VAL A 36 3.02 7.71 -7.61
CA VAL A 36 2.49 6.73 -6.65
C VAL A 36 1.10 6.24 -7.06
N GLN A 37 0.22 7.13 -7.52
CA GLN A 37 -1.11 6.75 -7.99
C GLN A 37 -1.04 5.84 -9.23
N GLU A 38 -0.20 6.18 -10.21
CA GLU A 38 -0.02 5.39 -11.43
C GLU A 38 0.53 3.99 -11.11
N LEU A 39 1.54 3.91 -10.24
CA LEU A 39 2.14 2.65 -9.82
C LEU A 39 1.16 1.80 -8.99
N ALA A 40 0.34 2.43 -8.17
CA ALA A 40 -0.70 1.73 -7.40
C ALA A 40 -1.77 1.13 -8.32
N ALA A 41 -2.22 1.90 -9.34
CA ALA A 41 -3.17 1.43 -10.34
C ALA A 41 -2.63 0.24 -11.14
N LYS A 42 -1.35 0.28 -11.56
CA LYS A 42 -0.68 -0.85 -12.25
C LYS A 42 -0.63 -2.12 -11.40
N ASN A 43 -0.58 -1.99 -10.08
CA ASN A 43 -0.51 -3.11 -9.14
C ASN A 43 -1.88 -3.50 -8.55
N ASP A 44 -2.98 -2.90 -9.01
CA ASP A 44 -4.35 -3.15 -8.53
C ASP A 44 -4.49 -2.98 -7.00
N VAL A 45 -3.76 -1.98 -6.46
CA VAL A 45 -3.73 -1.66 -5.03
C VAL A 45 -3.99 -0.17 -4.80
N SER A 46 -4.41 0.20 -3.58
CA SER A 46 -4.53 1.62 -3.21
C SER A 46 -3.15 2.27 -3.04
N ALA A 47 -3.04 3.58 -3.28
CA ALA A 47 -1.81 4.35 -3.08
C ALA A 47 -1.17 4.14 -1.71
N SER A 48 -1.97 4.10 -0.63
CA SER A 48 -1.47 3.85 0.72
C SER A 48 -0.93 2.42 0.90
N GLU A 49 -1.55 1.42 0.28
CA GLU A 49 -1.04 0.03 0.31
C GLU A 49 0.25 -0.09 -0.50
N TYR A 50 0.32 0.61 -1.64
CA TYR A 50 1.51 0.62 -2.49
C TYR A 50 2.72 1.21 -1.74
N LEU A 51 2.54 2.36 -1.08
CA LEU A 51 3.57 2.96 -0.23
C LEU A 51 3.98 2.03 0.91
N GLU A 52 3.02 1.36 1.55
CA GLU A 52 3.32 0.41 2.63
C GLU A 52 4.12 -0.81 2.14
N VAL A 53 3.75 -1.38 1.00
CA VAL A 53 4.50 -2.48 0.36
C VAL A 53 5.90 -2.01 -0.03
N MET A 54 6.03 -0.81 -0.59
CA MET A 54 7.33 -0.23 -0.95
C MET A 54 8.21 -0.08 0.30
N ILE A 55 7.72 0.59 1.34
CA ILE A 55 8.48 0.82 2.58
C ILE A 55 8.86 -0.51 3.23
N ARG A 56 7.95 -1.49 3.33
CA ARG A 56 8.27 -2.82 3.87
C ARG A 56 9.35 -3.52 3.05
N LYS A 57 9.31 -3.46 1.70
CA LYS A 57 10.35 -4.03 0.83
C LYS A 57 11.72 -3.37 1.05
N TYR A 58 11.78 -2.04 1.12
CA TYR A 58 13.04 -1.32 1.31
C TYR A 58 13.60 -1.42 2.74
N CYS A 59 12.73 -1.47 3.75
CA CYS A 59 13.12 -1.58 5.16
C CYS A 59 13.48 -3.02 5.58
N THR A 60 13.20 -4.01 4.72
CA THR A 60 13.76 -5.36 4.89
C THR A 60 15.22 -5.34 4.42
N THR A 61 16.05 -4.54 5.08
CA THR A 61 17.40 -5.01 5.37
C THR A 61 17.21 -6.28 6.18
N GLU A 62 17.77 -7.38 5.67
CA GLU A 62 17.82 -8.66 6.37
C GLU A 62 18.31 -8.46 7.81
N ALA A 63 17.86 -9.38 8.67
CA ALA A 63 18.10 -9.47 10.11
C ALA A 63 19.46 -8.94 10.60
#